data_AF-A0A3D1RHV3-F1
#
_entry.id   AF-A0A3D1RHV3-F1
#
_cell.length_a   1.000
_cell.length_b   1.000
_cell.length_c   1.000
_cell.angle_alpha   90.00
_cell.angle_beta   90.00
_cell.angle_gamma   90.00
#
_symmetry.space_group_name_H-M   'P 1'
#
loop_
_entity.id
_entity.type
_entity.pdbx_description
1 polymer ?
#
loop_
_entity_poly.entity_id
_entity_poly.type
_entity_poly.pdbx_seq_one_letter_code
_entity_poly.pdbx_strand_id
1 'polypeptide(L)' 'MEGKYTFKEFYENLENGYQIYYTYVRNRYLIFKTAENCYTQKLLSKAEKNPQPAHAMLTFKRVKEMFPHMEEIEYKVMNT' A
#
# COMPACT_ATOMS: atom_id res chain seq x y z
N MET A 1 -2.04 -11.60 18.79
CA MET A 1 -1.36 -12.27 17.66
C MET A 1 0.05 -11.73 17.58
N GLU A 2 1.01 -12.43 18.20
CA GLU A 2 2.42 -12.05 18.23
C GLU A 2 3.13 -12.48 16.94
N GLY A 3 2.80 -11.79 15.85
CA GLY A 3 3.49 -11.87 14.57
C GLY A 3 3.43 -10.49 13.96
N LYS A 4 4.49 -9.70 14.12
CA LYS A 4 4.55 -8.37 13.50
C LYS A 4 4.57 -8.59 11.99
N TYR A 5 3.52 -8.14 11.31
CA TYR A 5 3.43 -8.17 9.86
C TYR A 5 4.70 -7.55 9.25
N THR A 6 5.42 -8.35 8.47
CA THR A 6 6.75 -8.03 7.95
C THR A 6 6.67 -7.44 6.55
N PHE A 7 7.73 -6.73 6.15
CA PHE A 7 7.84 -6.26 4.77
C PHE A 7 7.86 -7.41 3.76
N LYS A 8 8.41 -8.57 4.15
CA LYS A 8 8.46 -9.75 3.28
C LYS A 8 7.04 -10.25 2.98
N GLU A 9 6.21 -10.41 4.00
CA GLU A 9 4.80 -10.83 3.83
C GLU A 9 4.01 -9.78 3.03
N PHE A 10 4.22 -8.48 3.31
CA PHE A 10 3.61 -7.41 2.54
C PHE A 10 3.99 -7.45 1.06
N TYR A 11 5.27 -7.66 0.76
CA TYR A 11 5.76 -7.79 -0.60
C TYR A 11 5.19 -9.03 -1.30
N GLU A 12 5.21 -10.18 -0.65
CA GLU A 12 4.63 -11.42 -1.19
C GLU A 12 3.14 -11.25 -1.50
N ASN A 13 2.38 -10.57 -0.64
CA ASN A 13 0.98 -10.25 -0.90
C ASN A 13 0.82 -9.37 -2.16
N LEU A 14 1.63 -8.33 -2.33
CA LEU A 14 1.58 -7.50 -3.55
C LEU A 14 1.93 -8.30 -4.81
N GLU A 15 2.95 -9.15 -4.74
CA GLU A 15 3.38 -9.98 -5.86
C GLU A 15 2.33 -11.02 -6.24
N ASN A 16 1.59 -11.54 -5.25
CA ASN A 16 0.45 -12.45 -5.46
C ASN A 16 -0.83 -11.74 -5.94
N GLY A 17 -0.76 -10.42 -6.22
CA GLY A 17 -1.88 -9.65 -6.77
C GLY A 17 -2.90 -9.16 -5.74
N TYR A 18 -2.59 -9.22 -4.45
CA TYR A 18 -3.48 -8.69 -3.42
C TYR A 18 -3.57 -7.16 -3.50
N GLN A 19 -4.74 -6.66 -3.16
CA GLN A 19 -4.98 -5.25 -2.93
C GLN A 19 -4.77 -4.95 -1.44
N ILE A 20 -3.83 -4.07 -1.14
CA ILE A 20 -3.47 -3.73 0.24
C ILE A 20 -3.95 -2.31 0.55
N TYR A 21 -4.73 -2.19 1.61
CA TYR A 21 -5.21 -0.94 2.17
C TYR A 21 -4.33 -0.58 3.36
N TYR A 22 -3.94 0.69 3.46
CA TYR A 22 -3.12 1.16 4.56
C TYR A 22 -3.33 2.65 4.80
N THR A 23 -3.03 3.08 6.01
CA THR A 23 -3.02 4.48 6.40
C THR A 23 -1.59 4.99 6.36
N TYR A 24 -1.37 6.13 5.72
CA TYR A 24 -0.07 6.81 5.67
C TYR A 24 -0.28 8.32 5.70
N VAL A 25 0.41 9.03 6.60
CA VAL A 25 0.26 10.49 6.79
C VAL A 25 -1.22 10.88 6.91
N ARG A 26 -1.98 10.17 7.76
CA ARG A 26 -3.42 10.41 8.04
C ARG A 26 -4.36 10.26 6.84
N ASN A 27 -3.92 9.61 5.77
CA ASN A 27 -4.74 9.35 4.60
C ASN A 27 -4.81 7.83 4.35
N ARG A 28 -5.99 7.36 3.95
CA ARG A 28 -6.20 5.96 3.56
C ARG A 28 -5.83 5.77 2.10
N TYR A 29 -4.97 4.81 1.82
CA TYR A 29 -4.54 4.43 0.49
C TYR A 29 -4.87 2.97 0.19
N LEU A 30 -4.98 2.69 -1.09
CA LEU A 30 -4.94 1.37 -1.69
C LEU A 30 -3.64 1.26 -2.51
N ILE A 31 -2.90 0.17 -2.36
CA ILE A 31 -1.76 -0.18 -3.21
C ILE A 31 -1.94 -1.57 -3.80
N PHE A 32 -1.59 -1.73 -5.07
CA PHE A 32 -1.57 -3.00 -5.78
C PHE A 32 -0.48 -2.99 -6.84
N LYS A 33 -0.02 -4.19 -7.22
CA LYS A 33 0.98 -4.37 -8.27
C LYS A 33 0.36 -4.09 -9.64
N THR A 34 1.10 -3.35 -10.48
CA THR A 34 0.68 -3.01 -11.84
C THR A 34 1.64 -3.60 -12.88
N ALA A 35 2.94 -3.59 -12.57
CA ALA A 35 3.98 -4.23 -13.38
C ALA A 35 5.13 -4.69 -12.47
N GLU A 36 6.15 -5.32 -13.02
CA GLU A 36 7.34 -5.72 -12.26
C GLU A 36 8.00 -4.48 -11.59
N ASN A 37 8.23 -4.53 -10.28
CA ASN A 37 8.77 -3.45 -9.45
C ASN A 37 7.95 -2.13 -9.42
N CYS A 38 6.73 -2.14 -9.98
CA CYS A 38 5.88 -0.97 -10.11
C CYS A 38 4.51 -1.21 -9.47
N TYR A 39 4.18 -0.37 -8.50
CA TYR A 39 2.95 -0.46 -7.70
C TYR A 39 2.12 0.81 -7.85
N THR A 40 0.82 0.67 -8.08
CA THR A 40 -0.08 1.83 -8.12
C THR A 40 -0.66 2.08 -6.75
N GLN A 41 -0.49 3.30 -6.25
CA GLN A 41 -1.12 3.82 -5.05
C GLN A 41 -2.32 4.70 -5.43
N LYS A 42 -3.47 4.47 -4.80
CA LYS A 42 -4.69 5.28 -4.94
C LYS A 42 -5.11 5.80 -3.58
N LEU A 43 -5.42 7.09 -3.51
CA LEU A 43 -5.99 7.73 -2.32
C LEU A 43 -7.48 7.41 -2.22
N LEU A 44 -7.93 6.92 -1.07
CA LEU A 44 -9.34 6.55 -0.83
C LEU A 44 -10.09 7.62 -0.04
N SER A 45 -9.47 8.22 0.97
CA SER A 45 -10.07 9.28 1.78
C SER A 45 -9.21 10.55 1.69
N LYS A 46 -9.77 11.64 1.17
CA LYS A 46 -9.10 12.94 1.11
C LYS A 46 -9.37 13.72 2.40
N ALA A 47 -8.32 14.09 3.13
CA ALA A 47 -8.40 15.26 3.99
C ALA A 47 -8.63 16.51 3.12
N GLU A 48 -9.42 17.48 3.59
CA GLU A 48 -9.85 18.69 2.85
C GLU A 48 -8.71 19.45 2.15
N LYS A 49 -7.49 19.37 2.68
CA LYS A 49 -6.27 19.96 2.12
C LYS A 49 -5.12 18.94 2.13
N ASN A 50 -5.20 17.94 1.25
CA ASN A 50 -4.12 16.95 1.09
C ASN A 50 -3.21 17.33 -0.10
N PRO A 51 -1.92 17.65 0.11
CA PRO A 51 -0.98 17.92 -0.98
C PRO A 51 -0.57 16.66 -1.76
N GLN A 52 -0.90 15.46 -1.27
CA GLN A 52 -0.54 14.21 -1.93
C GLN A 52 -1.45 13.92 -3.13
N PRO A 53 -0.89 13.38 -4.23
CA PRO A 53 -1.65 13.06 -5.42
C PRO A 53 -2.67 11.95 -5.14
N ALA A 54 -3.82 12.00 -5.81
CA ALA A 54 -4.85 10.97 -5.69
C ALA A 54 -4.41 9.61 -6.28
N HIS A 55 -3.51 9.65 -7.26
CA HIS A 55 -2.93 8.48 -7.92
C HIS A 55 -1.44 8.68 -8.05
N ALA A 56 -0.65 7.68 -7.65
CA ALA A 56 0.80 7.67 -7.80
C ALA A 56 1.28 6.29 -8.22
N MET A 57 2.38 6.26 -8.98
CA MET A 57 3.13 5.04 -9.24
C MET A 57 4.35 5.02 -8.32
N LEU A 58 4.49 3.96 -7.54
CA LEU A 58 5.58 3.76 -6.58
C LEU A 58 6.49 2.64 -7.07
N THR A 59 7.79 2.84 -6.90
CA THR A 59 8.79 1.81 -7.11
C THR A 59 8.92 0.93 -5.86
N PHE A 60 9.47 -0.27 -6.02
CA PHE A 60 9.79 -1.14 -4.88
C PHE A 60 10.59 -0.43 -3.76
N LYS A 61 11.61 0.36 -4.14
CA LYS A 61 12.42 1.12 -3.17
C LYS A 61 11.55 2.06 -2.33
N ARG A 62 10.64 2.79 -2.98
CA ARG A 62 9.77 3.74 -2.30
C ARG A 62 8.79 3.04 -1.36
N VAL A 63 8.21 1.91 -1.78
CA VAL A 63 7.32 1.11 -0.95
C VAL A 63 8.05 0.59 0.30
N LYS A 64 9.29 0.11 0.13
CA LYS A 64 10.13 -0.34 1.25
C LYS A 64 10.46 0.76 2.25
N GLU A 65 10.72 1.99 1.78
CA GLU A 65 10.95 3.15 2.65
C GLU A 65 9.69 3.57 3.42
N MET A 66 8.51 3.43 2.80
CA MET A 66 7.24 3.83 3.41
C MET A 66 6.70 2.80 4.41
N PHE A 67 6.96 1.50 4.19
CA PHE A 67 6.40 0.40 4.97
C PHE A 67 6.51 0.55 6.50
N PRO A 68 7.65 0.97 7.09
CA PRO A 68 7.77 1.15 8.54
C PRO A 68 6.82 2.21 9.13
N HIS A 69 6.26 3.07 8.28
CA HIS A 69 5.37 4.16 8.65
C HIS A 69 3.92 3.91 8.20
N MET A 70 3.61 2.73 7.66
CA MET A 70 2.26 2.35 7.30
C MET A 70 1.51 1.82 8.52
N GLU A 71 0.27 2.24 8.66
CA GLU A 71 -0.60 1.88 9.78
C GLU A 71 -1.88 1.21 9.26
N GLU A 72 -2.56 0.46 10.14
CA GLU A 72 -3.88 -0.15 9.85
C GLU A 72 -3.90 -0.97 8.55
N ILE A 73 -2.87 -1.78 8.32
CA ILE A 73 -2.72 -2.52 7.06
C ILE A 73 -3.78 -3.64 6.98
N GLU A 74 -4.55 -3.65 5.90
CA GLU A 74 -5.56 -4.64 5.59
C GLU A 74 -5.34 -5.14 4.15
N TYR A 75 -5.62 -6.41 3.87
CA TYR A 75 -5.51 -6.96 2.52
C TYR A 75 -6.84 -7.56 2.08
N LYS A 76 -7.14 -7.43 0.79
CA LYS A 76 -8.29 -8.06 0.15
C LYS A 76 -7.80 -8.91 -1.01
N VAL A 77 -8.23 -10.17 -1.01
CA VAL A 77 -8.10 -11.03 -2.19
C VAL A 77 -8.96 -10.42 -3.28
N MET A 78 -8.37 -10.13 -4.42
CA MET A 78 -9.15 -9.82 -5.61
C MET A 78 -9.76 -11.15 -6.05
N ASN A 79 -11.00 -11.43 -5.61
CA ASN A 79 -11.74 -12.60 -6.12
C ASN A 79 -11.95 -12.37 -7.61
N THR A 80 -11.20 -13.12 -8.42
CA THR A 80 -11.40 -13.24 -9.86
C THR A 80 -12.70 -13.98 -10.16
#